data_AF-A8G8Q7-F1
#
_entry.id   AF-A8G8Q7-F1
#
_cell.length_a   1.000
_cell.length_b   1.000
_cell.length_c   1.000
_cell.angle_alpha   90.00
_cell.angle_beta   90.00
_cell.angle_gamma   90.00
#
_symmetry.space_group_name_H-M   'P 1'
#
loop_
_entity.id
_entity.type
_entity.pdbx_description
1 polymer ?
#
loop_
_entity_poly.entity_id
_entity_poly.type
_entity_poly.pdbx_seq_one_letter_code
_entity_poly.pdbx_strand_id
1 'polypeptide(L)'
;MSIFLYHALFFLLSIAFLFPSDHLAVPIFIMLIGLLVISAIITPKIWIIKRSRVDTRNGSRELRRSRYEHSIAWMLFGSVSMFAFIFITEFVSSVDYGAGFLIASFFSIFISSYYYLSNSEGSVGKGNKMIAWAIRVFSILSSFIILSWSKVAAMGYMDLTYNDASSRMIIYAYSIMILLITAIPISGFIYMFVSLYETKVIERVYKNGSKIKKINLKYNSLPIAIPLIMITTAFLMCYGKHHDVVDVYIVRKSIELDSAEGFWCGGGYKTLGANVDARFIKLSEKDYREFIFKGNNISSYRLSCLSTYPYYEMKFVLIKASDIRMQMKADEINNDLKIVTKMKG
;
A
#
# COMPACT_ATOMS: atom_id res chain seq x y z
N MET A 1 -26.14 13.99 4.22
CA MET A 1 -25.49 14.45 5.46
C MET A 1 -25.11 13.28 6.37
N SER A 2 -25.93 12.23 6.51
CA SER A 2 -25.63 11.00 7.27
C SER A 2 -24.35 10.30 6.84
N ILE A 3 -24.20 10.10 5.53
CA ILE A 3 -23.09 9.29 5.00
C ILE A 3 -21.72 9.92 5.29
N PHE A 4 -21.63 11.25 5.22
CA PHE A 4 -20.44 11.98 5.64
C PHE A 4 -20.11 11.79 7.12
N LEU A 5 -21.14 11.76 7.96
CA LEU A 5 -20.98 11.58 9.39
C LEU A 5 -20.44 10.17 9.71
N TYR A 6 -20.87 9.14 8.97
CA TYR A 6 -20.31 7.80 9.07
C TYR A 6 -18.85 7.74 8.63
N HIS A 7 -18.48 8.34 7.49
CA HIS A 7 -17.08 8.40 7.05
C HIS A 7 -16.19 9.13 8.05
N ALA A 8 -16.64 10.29 8.56
CA ALA A 8 -15.92 11.06 9.56
C ALA A 8 -15.77 10.27 10.88
N LEU A 9 -16.80 9.55 11.30
CA LEU A 9 -16.76 8.73 12.50
C LEU A 9 -15.77 7.57 12.36
N PHE A 10 -15.83 6.80 11.27
CA PHE A 10 -14.86 5.72 11.03
C PHE A 10 -13.43 6.24 10.92
N PHE A 11 -13.24 7.36 10.25
CA PHE A 11 -11.92 8.00 10.13
C PHE A 11 -11.36 8.46 11.47
N LEU A 12 -12.16 9.13 12.30
CA LEU A 12 -11.72 9.59 13.62
C LEU A 12 -11.43 8.40 14.54
N LEU A 13 -12.22 7.32 14.45
CA LEU A 13 -11.95 6.08 15.20
C LEU A 13 -10.62 5.45 14.75
N SER A 14 -10.42 5.35 13.42
CA SER A 14 -9.17 4.85 12.82
C SER A 14 -7.95 5.64 13.29
N ILE A 15 -8.01 6.97 13.28
CA ILE A 15 -6.89 7.80 13.74
C ILE A 15 -6.69 7.66 15.24
N ALA A 16 -7.76 7.65 16.03
CA ALA A 16 -7.67 7.52 17.48
C ALA A 16 -6.89 6.25 17.89
N PHE A 17 -7.08 5.14 17.17
CA PHE A 17 -6.38 3.88 17.42
C PHE A 17 -4.90 3.89 17.03
N LEU A 18 -4.47 4.82 16.17
CA LEU A 18 -3.05 4.94 15.79
C LEU A 18 -2.22 5.63 16.87
N PHE A 19 -2.84 6.43 17.74
CA PHE A 19 -2.16 7.11 18.85
C PHE A 19 -2.02 6.20 20.08
N PRO A 20 -0.88 6.26 20.81
CA PRO A 20 -0.76 5.58 22.09
C PRO A 20 -1.75 6.14 23.11
N SER A 21 -2.21 5.29 24.04
CA SER A 21 -3.25 5.63 25.04
C SER A 21 -2.96 6.88 25.84
N ASP A 22 -1.68 7.17 26.06
CA ASP A 22 -1.20 8.25 26.91
C ASP A 22 -0.98 9.55 26.14
N HIS A 23 -1.25 9.56 24.82
CA HIS A 23 -1.05 10.74 23.99
C HIS A 23 -2.11 11.81 24.28
N LEU A 24 -1.67 13.07 24.41
CA LEU A 24 -2.52 14.24 24.71
C LEU A 24 -3.67 14.47 23.69
N ALA A 25 -3.58 13.86 22.50
CA ALA A 25 -4.62 13.93 21.48
C ALA A 25 -5.80 12.95 21.72
N VAL A 26 -5.60 11.88 22.50
CA VAL A 26 -6.63 10.85 22.74
C VAL A 26 -7.91 11.44 23.37
N PRO A 27 -7.85 12.32 24.40
CA PRO A 27 -9.04 12.97 24.94
C PRO A 27 -9.78 13.83 23.91
N ILE A 28 -9.06 14.48 22.99
CA ILE A 28 -9.63 15.31 21.92
C ILE A 28 -10.42 14.43 20.95
N PHE A 29 -9.88 13.27 20.57
CA PHE A 29 -10.57 12.29 19.73
C PHE A 29 -11.81 11.72 20.42
N ILE A 30 -11.72 11.35 21.70
CA ILE A 30 -12.87 10.87 22.48
C ILE A 30 -13.98 11.93 22.50
N MET A 31 -13.63 13.20 22.72
CA MET A 31 -14.59 14.31 22.71
C MET A 31 -15.23 14.49 21.33
N LEU A 32 -14.44 14.49 20.24
CA LEU A 32 -14.94 14.63 18.87
C LEU A 32 -15.85 13.46 18.46
N ILE A 33 -15.46 12.23 18.77
CA ILE A 33 -16.27 11.03 18.52
C ILE A 33 -17.57 11.09 19.33
N GLY A 34 -17.48 11.47 20.60
CA GLY A 34 -18.66 11.65 21.47
C GLY A 34 -19.63 12.69 20.91
N LEU A 35 -19.14 13.85 20.48
CA LEU A 35 -19.95 14.90 19.84
C LEU A 35 -20.60 14.40 18.54
N LEU A 36 -19.89 13.61 17.74
CA LEU A 36 -20.44 13.03 16.52
C LEU A 36 -21.53 12.00 16.81
N VAL A 37 -21.33 11.11 17.78
CA VAL A 37 -22.33 10.13 18.20
C VAL A 37 -23.58 10.83 18.75
N ILE A 38 -23.41 11.82 19.62
CA ILE A 38 -24.51 12.64 20.16
C ILE A 38 -25.24 13.34 19.01
N SER A 39 -24.53 13.93 18.05
CA SER A 39 -25.15 14.57 16.89
C SER A 39 -25.93 13.57 16.03
N ALA A 40 -25.44 12.33 15.88
CA ALA A 40 -26.12 11.27 15.14
C ALA A 40 -27.41 10.80 15.81
N ILE A 41 -27.44 10.79 17.16
CA ILE A 41 -28.60 10.42 17.97
C ILE A 41 -29.65 11.55 17.95
N ILE A 42 -29.23 12.81 18.10
CA ILE A 42 -30.13 13.99 18.17
C ILE A 42 -30.77 14.30 16.82
N THR A 43 -30.14 13.94 15.70
CA THR A 43 -30.67 14.17 14.35
C THR A 43 -31.08 12.87 13.64
N PRO A 44 -32.04 12.08 14.17
CA PRO A 44 -32.43 10.80 13.58
C PRO A 44 -33.09 10.96 12.20
N LYS A 45 -33.58 12.17 11.85
CA LYS A 45 -34.07 12.48 10.49
C LYS A 45 -32.98 12.36 9.41
N ILE A 46 -31.70 12.32 9.80
CA ILE A 46 -30.56 12.12 8.92
C ILE A 46 -30.31 10.61 8.65
N TRP A 47 -30.78 9.71 9.51
CA TRP A 47 -30.63 8.25 9.37
C TRP A 47 -31.45 7.66 8.23
N ILE A 48 -32.60 8.26 7.92
CA ILE A 48 -33.42 7.83 6.82
C ILE A 48 -32.89 8.57 5.60
N ILE A 49 -32.22 7.84 4.69
CA ILE A 49 -32.22 8.23 3.28
C ILE A 49 -33.70 8.29 2.91
N LYS A 50 -34.33 9.45 3.09
CA LYS A 50 -35.65 9.69 2.54
C LYS A 50 -35.43 9.59 1.05
N ARG A 51 -35.69 8.40 0.50
CA ARG A 51 -36.29 8.28 -0.82
C ARG A 51 -37.43 9.28 -0.72
N SER A 52 -37.27 10.43 -1.36
CA SER A 52 -38.40 11.23 -1.76
C SER A 52 -39.25 10.25 -2.58
N ARG A 53 -40.19 9.58 -1.91
CA ARG A 53 -41.36 9.02 -2.56
C ARG A 53 -42.06 10.26 -3.09
N VAL A 54 -41.69 10.64 -4.30
CA VAL A 54 -42.68 11.20 -5.19
C VAL A 54 -43.73 10.10 -5.27
N ASP A 55 -44.86 10.31 -4.61
CA ASP A 55 -46.04 9.48 -4.76
C ASP A 55 -46.44 9.49 -6.24
N THR A 56 -45.85 8.60 -7.02
CA THR A 56 -46.41 8.21 -8.31
C THR A 56 -47.23 6.96 -8.06
N ARG A 57 -48.51 7.21 -7.78
CA ARG A 57 -49.59 6.32 -8.19
C ARG A 57 -49.34 5.91 -9.65
N ASN A 58 -49.31 4.61 -9.87
CA ASN A 58 -49.31 3.89 -11.14
C ASN A 58 -48.04 3.91 -12.00
N GLY A 59 -47.63 2.69 -12.35
CA GLY A 59 -46.61 2.37 -13.35
C GLY A 59 -45.40 1.71 -12.71
N SER A 60 -45.24 0.41 -12.96
CA SER A 60 -44.06 -0.42 -12.70
C SER A 60 -42.81 0.19 -13.36
N ARG A 61 -42.26 1.23 -12.76
CA ARG A 61 -40.95 1.76 -13.09
C ARG A 61 -39.95 1.04 -12.20
N GLU A 62 -39.18 0.12 -12.78
CA GLU A 62 -37.95 -0.34 -12.18
C GLU A 62 -37.14 0.88 -11.76
N LEU A 63 -36.99 1.05 -10.45
CA LEU A 63 -36.12 2.05 -9.84
C LEU A 63 -34.69 1.67 -10.24
N ARG A 64 -34.24 2.14 -11.40
CA ARG A 64 -32.86 2.04 -11.84
C ARG A 64 -32.01 2.80 -10.82
N ARG A 65 -31.52 2.06 -9.81
CA ARG A 65 -30.68 2.58 -8.71
C ARG A 65 -29.55 3.38 -9.34
N SER A 66 -29.33 4.61 -8.89
CA SER A 66 -28.32 5.46 -9.52
C SER A 66 -26.93 4.83 -9.32
N ARG A 67 -26.07 4.85 -10.35
CA ARG A 67 -24.67 4.37 -10.23
C ARG A 67 -23.90 5.15 -9.15
N TYR A 68 -24.32 6.39 -8.90
CA TYR A 68 -23.85 7.24 -7.81
C TYR A 68 -24.12 6.67 -6.40
N GLU A 69 -25.30 6.09 -6.15
CA GLU A 69 -25.59 5.42 -4.86
C GLU A 69 -24.67 4.22 -4.63
N HIS A 70 -24.37 3.45 -5.68
CA HIS A 70 -23.42 2.34 -5.58
C HIS A 70 -22.00 2.83 -5.31
N SER A 71 -21.57 3.91 -5.97
CA SER A 71 -20.27 4.53 -5.69
C SER A 71 -20.13 4.90 -4.21
N ILE A 72 -21.15 5.53 -3.63
CA ILE A 72 -21.13 5.89 -2.20
C ILE A 72 -21.11 4.65 -1.30
N ALA A 73 -21.91 3.62 -1.60
CA ALA A 73 -21.94 2.39 -0.82
C ALA A 73 -20.57 1.66 -0.81
N TRP A 74 -19.92 1.57 -1.97
CA TRP A 74 -18.57 1.00 -2.09
C TRP A 74 -17.52 1.82 -1.33
N MET A 75 -17.65 3.14 -1.34
CA MET A 75 -16.75 4.00 -0.56
C MET A 75 -16.91 3.78 0.95
N LEU A 76 -18.14 3.58 1.42
CA LEU A 76 -18.42 3.30 2.83
C LEU A 76 -17.89 1.92 3.23
N PHE A 77 -18.08 0.91 2.39
CA PHE A 77 -17.47 -0.40 2.58
C PHE A 77 -15.93 -0.29 2.64
N GLY A 78 -15.31 0.48 1.75
CA GLY A 78 -13.86 0.73 1.78
C GLY A 78 -13.39 1.42 3.08
N SER A 79 -14.17 2.35 3.63
CA SER A 79 -13.87 3.01 4.90
C SER A 79 -13.96 2.03 6.09
N VAL A 80 -14.97 1.17 6.10
CA VAL A 80 -15.14 0.13 7.13
C VAL A 80 -14.01 -0.91 7.04
N SER A 81 -13.62 -1.32 5.83
CA SER A 81 -12.47 -2.21 5.64
C SER A 81 -11.16 -1.58 6.11
N MET A 82 -10.93 -0.28 5.86
CA MET A 82 -9.74 0.42 6.37
C MET A 82 -9.75 0.49 7.90
N PHE A 83 -10.92 0.72 8.50
CA PHE A 83 -11.07 0.68 9.95
C PHE A 83 -10.75 -0.71 10.53
N ALA A 84 -11.27 -1.78 9.92
CA ALA A 84 -10.96 -3.15 10.31
C ALA A 84 -9.47 -3.49 10.16
N PHE A 85 -8.83 -3.02 9.09
CA PHE A 85 -7.38 -3.14 8.90
C PHE A 85 -6.61 -2.53 10.08
N ILE A 86 -6.90 -1.26 10.42
CA ILE A 86 -6.21 -0.57 11.51
C ILE A 86 -6.46 -1.25 12.85
N PHE A 87 -7.70 -1.69 13.11
CA PHE A 87 -8.04 -2.40 14.33
C PHE A 87 -7.24 -3.70 14.48
N ILE A 88 -7.14 -4.49 13.41
CA ILE A 88 -6.39 -5.76 13.43
C ILE A 88 -4.89 -5.50 13.60
N THR A 89 -4.33 -4.51 12.91
CA THR A 89 -2.90 -4.21 13.03
C THR A 89 -2.53 -3.70 14.41
N GLU A 90 -3.37 -2.87 15.04
CA GLU A 90 -3.07 -2.28 16.35
C GLU A 90 -3.40 -3.21 17.53
N PHE A 91 -4.54 -3.90 17.51
CA PHE A 91 -4.99 -4.70 18.67
C PHE A 91 -4.65 -6.18 18.56
N VAL A 92 -4.65 -6.74 17.35
CA VAL A 92 -4.35 -8.17 17.12
C VAL A 92 -2.87 -8.36 16.78
N SER A 93 -2.15 -7.29 16.39
CA SER A 93 -0.73 -7.32 15.97
C SER A 93 -0.46 -8.34 14.85
N SER A 94 -1.45 -8.59 13.98
CA SER A 94 -1.34 -9.54 12.87
C SER A 94 -1.41 -8.81 11.53
N VAL A 95 -0.26 -8.66 10.88
CA VAL A 95 -0.13 -8.01 9.57
C VAL A 95 -0.80 -8.84 8.47
N ASP A 96 -0.77 -10.18 8.58
CA ASP A 96 -1.31 -11.12 7.59
C ASP A 96 -2.81 -10.92 7.37
N TYR A 97 -3.60 -10.96 8.45
CA TYR A 97 -5.04 -10.77 8.37
C TYR A 97 -5.40 -9.32 8.03
N GLY A 98 -4.62 -8.35 8.52
CA GLY A 98 -4.80 -6.94 8.18
C GLY A 98 -4.66 -6.67 6.68
N ALA A 99 -3.67 -7.26 6.02
CA ALA A 99 -3.40 -7.05 4.60
C ALA A 99 -4.62 -7.38 3.70
N GLY A 100 -5.42 -8.38 4.04
CA GLY A 100 -6.65 -8.71 3.32
C GLY A 100 -7.69 -7.57 3.35
N PHE A 101 -7.89 -6.95 4.52
CA PHE A 101 -8.79 -5.81 4.67
C PHE A 101 -8.28 -4.55 3.96
N LEU A 102 -6.96 -4.35 3.95
CA LEU A 102 -6.32 -3.27 3.22
C LEU A 102 -6.56 -3.40 1.70
N ILE A 103 -6.35 -4.59 1.13
CA ILE A 103 -6.63 -4.88 -0.28
C ILE A 103 -8.11 -4.65 -0.60
N ALA A 104 -9.01 -5.14 0.25
CA ALA A 104 -10.45 -4.94 0.08
C ALA A 104 -10.82 -3.44 0.10
N SER A 105 -10.19 -2.65 0.97
CA SER A 105 -10.40 -1.19 1.04
C SER A 105 -10.00 -0.50 -0.28
N PHE A 106 -8.81 -0.80 -0.80
CA PHE A 106 -8.34 -0.19 -2.06
C PHE A 106 -9.15 -0.62 -3.26
N PHE A 107 -9.52 -1.90 -3.34
CA PHE A 107 -10.38 -2.40 -4.41
C PHE A 107 -11.75 -1.70 -4.41
N SER A 108 -12.28 -1.42 -3.22
CA SER A 108 -13.55 -0.71 -3.04
C SER A 108 -13.48 0.76 -3.44
N ILE A 109 -12.36 1.44 -3.14
CA ILE A 109 -12.09 2.80 -3.63
C ILE A 109 -12.07 2.84 -5.16
N PHE A 110 -11.41 1.86 -5.78
CA PHE A 110 -11.31 1.80 -7.24
C PHE A 110 -12.68 1.57 -7.88
N ILE A 111 -13.46 0.61 -7.38
CA ILE A 111 -14.83 0.36 -7.83
C ILE A 111 -15.72 1.59 -7.63
N SER A 112 -15.63 2.23 -6.46
CA SER A 112 -16.40 3.43 -6.15
C SER A 112 -16.11 4.56 -7.16
N SER A 113 -14.82 4.79 -7.43
CA SER A 113 -14.36 5.81 -8.37
C SER A 113 -14.80 5.48 -9.80
N TYR A 114 -14.73 4.21 -10.20
CA TYR A 114 -15.23 3.76 -11.50
C TYR A 114 -16.74 4.01 -11.67
N TYR A 115 -17.56 3.65 -10.67
CA TYR A 115 -19.00 3.91 -10.72
C TYR A 115 -19.33 5.41 -10.74
N TYR A 116 -18.54 6.23 -10.06
CA TYR A 116 -18.68 7.69 -10.12
C TYR A 116 -18.34 8.26 -11.48
N LEU A 117 -17.23 7.82 -12.07
CA LEU A 117 -16.74 8.27 -13.38
C LEU A 117 -17.68 7.85 -14.51
N SER A 118 -18.11 6.59 -14.49
CA SER A 118 -19.04 6.00 -15.49
C SER A 118 -20.48 6.49 -15.39
N ASN A 119 -20.81 7.34 -14.41
CA ASN A 119 -22.12 7.99 -14.30
C ASN A 119 -22.20 9.31 -15.11
N SER A 120 -21.18 9.64 -15.91
CA SER A 120 -21.21 10.79 -16.83
C SER A 120 -21.91 10.39 -18.14
N GLU A 121 -23.11 10.93 -18.39
CA GLU A 121 -23.73 10.88 -19.72
C GLU A 121 -23.33 12.12 -20.52
N GLY A 122 -22.47 11.95 -21.53
CA GLY A 122 -22.54 12.76 -22.75
C GLY A 122 -21.59 13.95 -22.95
N SER A 123 -20.82 14.43 -21.96
CA SER A 123 -19.93 15.62 -22.16
C SER A 123 -18.43 15.32 -22.18
N VAL A 124 -18.03 14.08 -22.45
CA VAL A 124 -16.62 13.72 -22.61
C VAL A 124 -16.12 14.23 -23.97
N GLY A 125 -15.89 15.53 -24.06
CA GLY A 125 -15.26 16.17 -25.21
C GLY A 125 -13.85 15.62 -25.45
N LYS A 126 -13.31 15.83 -26.66
CA LYS A 126 -11.97 15.36 -27.09
C LYS A 126 -10.85 15.59 -26.05
N GLY A 127 -10.94 16.61 -25.19
CA GLY A 127 -9.97 16.88 -24.11
C GLY A 127 -9.84 15.75 -23.07
N ASN A 128 -10.92 15.03 -22.76
CA ASN A 128 -10.87 13.93 -21.79
C ASN A 128 -10.12 12.69 -22.32
N LYS A 129 -10.08 12.50 -23.64
CA LYS A 129 -9.25 11.44 -24.24
C LYS A 129 -7.77 11.73 -24.05
N MET A 130 -7.36 12.99 -24.19
CA MET A 130 -5.96 13.42 -23.97
C MET A 130 -5.56 13.27 -22.50
N ILE A 131 -6.42 13.68 -21.57
CA ILE A 131 -6.18 13.52 -20.12
C ILE A 131 -6.08 12.04 -19.74
N ALA A 132 -6.99 11.20 -20.23
CA ALA A 132 -6.93 9.75 -19.99
C ALA A 132 -5.66 9.12 -20.56
N TRP A 133 -5.18 9.58 -21.72
CA TRP A 133 -3.93 9.13 -22.32
C TRP A 133 -2.72 9.58 -21.51
N ALA A 134 -2.71 10.83 -21.05
CA ALA A 134 -1.66 11.39 -20.19
C ALA A 134 -1.56 10.62 -18.86
N ILE A 135 -2.69 10.29 -18.21
CA ILE A 135 -2.72 9.49 -16.99
C ILE A 135 -2.12 8.09 -17.24
N ARG A 136 -2.42 7.46 -18.38
CA ARG A 136 -1.86 6.15 -18.73
C ARG A 136 -0.34 6.22 -18.93
N VAL A 137 0.15 7.18 -19.70
CA VAL A 137 1.60 7.37 -19.93
C VAL A 137 2.31 7.66 -18.61
N PHE A 138 1.76 8.53 -17.77
CA PHE A 138 2.31 8.84 -16.46
C PHE A 138 2.34 7.60 -15.55
N SER A 139 1.28 6.79 -15.54
CA SER A 139 1.23 5.55 -14.77
C SER A 139 2.25 4.50 -15.24
N ILE A 140 2.51 4.43 -16.55
CA ILE A 140 3.53 3.52 -17.11
C ILE A 140 4.92 4.02 -16.72
N LEU A 141 5.19 5.32 -16.88
CA LEU A 141 6.45 5.94 -16.47
C LEU A 141 6.72 5.76 -14.98
N SER A 142 5.72 5.99 -14.12
CA SER A 142 5.86 5.80 -12.69
C SER A 142 6.14 4.34 -12.33
N SER A 143 5.44 3.38 -12.95
CA SER A 143 5.73 1.95 -12.73
C SER A 143 7.15 1.56 -13.15
N PHE A 144 7.67 2.16 -14.23
CA PHE A 144 9.02 1.89 -14.70
C PHE A 144 10.08 2.46 -13.75
N ILE A 145 9.87 3.70 -13.28
CA ILE A 145 10.76 4.34 -12.29
C ILE A 145 10.78 3.53 -10.99
N ILE A 146 9.61 3.10 -10.51
CA ILE A 146 9.48 2.29 -9.30
C ILE A 146 10.23 0.96 -9.47
N LEU A 147 10.00 0.24 -10.58
CA LEU A 147 10.69 -1.01 -10.85
C LEU A 147 12.21 -0.82 -10.93
N SER A 148 12.67 0.25 -11.58
CA SER A 148 14.09 0.58 -11.66
C SER A 148 14.68 0.85 -10.28
N TRP A 149 13.96 1.58 -9.43
CA TRP A 149 14.40 1.86 -8.07
C TRP A 149 14.44 0.58 -7.22
N SER A 150 13.43 -0.28 -7.34
CA SER A 150 13.40 -1.58 -6.67
C SER A 150 14.56 -2.47 -7.08
N LYS A 151 14.95 -2.45 -8.37
CA LYS A 151 16.14 -3.18 -8.83
C LYS A 151 17.41 -2.69 -8.17
N VAL A 152 17.62 -1.36 -8.12
CA VAL A 152 18.80 -0.77 -7.48
C VAL A 152 18.85 -1.12 -5.99
N ALA A 153 17.70 -1.04 -5.30
CA ALA A 153 17.59 -1.41 -3.89
C ALA A 153 17.90 -2.90 -3.65
N ALA A 154 17.32 -3.79 -4.47
CA ALA A 154 17.55 -5.24 -4.37
C ALA A 154 19.01 -5.61 -4.68
N MET A 155 19.64 -4.97 -5.66
CA MET A 155 21.07 -5.14 -5.95
C MET A 155 21.92 -4.78 -4.74
N GLY A 156 21.64 -3.65 -4.08
CA GLY A 156 22.35 -3.23 -2.87
C GLY A 156 22.15 -4.20 -1.70
N TYR A 157 20.93 -4.70 -1.52
CA TYR A 157 20.60 -5.60 -0.40
C TYR A 157 21.14 -7.03 -0.58
N MET A 158 21.09 -7.54 -1.81
CA MET A 158 21.42 -8.94 -2.12
C MET A 158 22.79 -9.14 -2.76
N ASP A 159 23.51 -8.05 -3.10
CA ASP A 159 24.80 -8.10 -3.80
C ASP A 159 24.71 -8.93 -5.09
N LEU A 160 23.62 -8.72 -5.83
CA LEU A 160 23.32 -9.39 -7.09
C LEU A 160 23.74 -8.50 -8.27
N THR A 161 24.16 -9.14 -9.37
CA THR A 161 24.31 -8.43 -10.64
C THR A 161 22.95 -7.98 -11.17
N TYR A 162 22.91 -6.94 -12.00
CA TYR A 162 21.66 -6.40 -12.56
C TYR A 162 20.83 -7.46 -13.30
N ASN A 163 21.49 -8.39 -13.99
CA ASN A 163 20.83 -9.45 -14.75
C ASN A 163 20.24 -10.52 -13.82
N ASP A 164 20.98 -10.97 -12.80
CA ASP A 164 20.49 -11.95 -11.82
C ASP A 164 19.40 -11.38 -10.93
N ALA A 165 19.46 -10.08 -10.65
CA ALA A 165 18.43 -9.36 -9.92
C ALA A 165 17.10 -9.42 -10.71
N SER A 166 17.12 -9.15 -12.01
CA SER A 166 15.92 -8.99 -12.84
C SER A 166 14.96 -10.18 -12.93
N SER A 167 15.42 -11.40 -12.62
CA SER A 167 14.65 -12.65 -12.66
C SER A 167 14.06 -13.07 -11.31
N ARG A 168 14.34 -12.32 -10.23
CA ARG A 168 13.99 -12.71 -8.86
C ARG A 168 12.66 -12.12 -8.41
N MET A 169 11.83 -12.94 -7.78
CA MET A 169 10.52 -12.57 -7.23
C MET A 169 10.61 -11.46 -6.18
N ILE A 170 11.73 -11.37 -5.45
CA ILE A 170 11.94 -10.31 -4.46
C ILE A 170 11.88 -8.89 -5.03
N ILE A 171 12.31 -8.69 -6.28
CA ILE A 171 12.24 -7.38 -6.93
C ILE A 171 10.80 -7.02 -7.23
N TYR A 172 10.03 -7.98 -7.73
CA TYR A 172 8.62 -7.77 -8.01
C TYR A 172 7.85 -7.47 -6.72
N ALA A 173 8.10 -8.21 -5.64
CA ALA A 173 7.50 -7.94 -4.34
C ALA A 173 7.83 -6.53 -3.82
N TYR A 174 9.10 -6.13 -3.87
CA TYR A 174 9.53 -4.79 -3.43
C TYR A 174 8.97 -3.68 -4.33
N SER A 175 8.86 -3.93 -5.65
CA SER A 175 8.25 -2.98 -6.59
C SER A 175 6.75 -2.82 -6.40
N ILE A 176 6.03 -3.91 -6.11
CA ILE A 176 4.61 -3.89 -5.78
C ILE A 176 4.39 -3.10 -4.50
N MET A 177 5.27 -3.24 -3.51
CA MET A 177 5.19 -2.47 -2.26
C MET A 177 5.39 -0.99 -2.45
N ILE A 178 6.47 -0.59 -3.13
CA ILE A 178 6.69 0.82 -3.44
C ILE A 178 5.54 1.36 -4.28
N LEU A 179 5.00 0.56 -5.21
CA LEU A 179 3.83 0.93 -5.99
C LEU A 179 2.58 1.07 -5.12
N LEU A 180 2.33 0.20 -4.14
CA LEU A 180 1.22 0.37 -3.21
C LEU A 180 1.39 1.63 -2.36
N ILE A 181 2.58 1.90 -1.84
CA ILE A 181 2.86 3.08 -1.00
C ILE A 181 2.77 4.37 -1.81
N THR A 182 3.19 4.38 -3.08
CA THR A 182 3.25 5.60 -3.90
C THR A 182 2.04 5.78 -4.80
N ALA A 183 1.57 4.73 -5.49
CA ALA A 183 0.48 4.81 -6.44
C ALA A 183 -0.87 5.02 -5.75
N ILE A 184 -1.05 4.57 -4.52
CA ILE A 184 -2.32 4.75 -3.79
C ILE A 184 -2.54 6.23 -3.41
N PRO A 185 -1.56 6.93 -2.80
CA PRO A 185 -1.68 8.38 -2.61
C PRO A 185 -1.84 9.13 -3.92
N ILE A 186 -1.01 8.81 -4.93
CA ILE A 186 -1.04 9.51 -6.23
C ILE A 186 -2.38 9.31 -6.93
N SER A 187 -2.88 8.07 -7.00
CA SER A 187 -4.20 7.78 -7.58
C SER A 187 -5.30 8.45 -6.78
N GLY A 188 -5.19 8.46 -5.45
CA GLY A 188 -6.07 9.22 -4.57
C GLY A 188 -6.12 10.71 -4.93
N PHE A 189 -4.97 11.35 -5.08
CA PHE A 189 -4.88 12.75 -5.51
C PHE A 189 -5.47 12.98 -6.91
N ILE A 190 -5.22 12.09 -7.87
CA ILE A 190 -5.81 12.18 -9.21
C ILE A 190 -7.33 12.07 -9.16
N TYR A 191 -7.87 11.06 -8.44
CA TYR A 191 -9.32 10.88 -8.30
C TYR A 191 -9.97 12.03 -7.54
N MET A 192 -9.29 12.61 -6.56
CA MET A 192 -9.73 13.82 -5.87
C MET A 192 -9.82 15.01 -6.83
N PHE A 193 -8.76 15.25 -7.62
CA PHE A 193 -8.72 16.33 -8.59
C PHE A 193 -9.83 16.18 -9.63
N VAL A 194 -9.97 14.99 -10.23
CA VAL A 194 -11.03 14.72 -11.20
C VAL A 194 -12.41 14.92 -10.56
N SER A 195 -12.63 14.40 -9.35
CA SER A 195 -13.93 14.54 -8.68
C SER A 195 -14.27 16.00 -8.33
N LEU A 196 -13.30 16.80 -7.88
CA LEU A 196 -13.54 18.21 -7.51
C LEU A 196 -13.78 19.11 -8.72
N TYR A 197 -13.06 18.89 -9.83
CA TYR A 197 -13.19 19.72 -11.04
C TYR A 197 -14.32 19.29 -11.98
N GLU A 198 -14.73 18.02 -11.96
CA GLU A 198 -15.80 17.51 -12.83
C GLU A 198 -17.18 17.85 -12.23
N THR A 199 -17.70 19.05 -12.48
CA THR A 199 -19.10 19.36 -12.15
C THR A 199 -20.04 18.57 -13.05
N LYS A 200 -20.48 17.39 -12.58
CA LYS A 200 -21.39 16.52 -13.34
C LYS A 200 -22.81 17.06 -13.32
N VAL A 201 -23.29 17.47 -14.49
CA VAL A 201 -24.69 17.81 -14.73
C VAL A 201 -25.29 16.70 -15.59
N ILE A 202 -26.20 15.90 -15.04
CA ILE A 202 -26.96 14.92 -15.83
C ILE A 202 -28.26 15.57 -16.29
N GLU A 203 -28.52 15.60 -17.59
CA GLU A 203 -29.81 16.00 -18.16
C GLU A 203 -30.83 14.86 -17.96
N ARG A 204 -31.67 14.95 -16.92
CA ARG A 204 -32.85 14.07 -16.83
C ARG A 204 -33.99 14.64 -17.64
N VAL A 205 -34.44 13.87 -18.62
CA VAL A 205 -35.60 14.20 -19.43
C VAL A 205 -36.87 13.74 -18.71
N TYR A 206 -37.63 14.68 -18.16
CA TYR A 206 -38.93 14.45 -17.53
C TYR A 206 -40.05 14.70 -18.53
N LYS A 207 -40.93 13.72 -18.76
CA LYS A 207 -42.12 13.87 -19.59
C LYS A 207 -43.32 14.12 -18.67
N ASN A 208 -43.88 15.33 -18.68
CA ASN A 208 -45.11 15.65 -17.96
C ASN A 208 -46.21 15.94 -18.98
N GLY A 209 -47.06 14.95 -19.27
CA GLY A 209 -48.00 15.02 -20.39
C GLY A 209 -47.26 15.13 -21.74
N SER A 210 -47.64 16.11 -22.57
CA SER A 210 -47.03 16.37 -23.88
C SER A 210 -45.70 17.14 -23.84
N LYS A 211 -45.33 17.71 -22.68
CA LYS A 211 -44.12 18.54 -22.56
C LYS A 211 -42.94 17.73 -22.02
N ILE A 212 -41.84 17.78 -22.76
CA ILE A 212 -40.55 17.24 -22.36
C ILE A 212 -39.79 18.36 -21.62
N LYS A 213 -39.58 18.20 -20.31
CA LYS A 213 -38.74 19.10 -19.49
C LYS A 213 -37.40 18.43 -19.23
N LYS A 214 -36.29 19.10 -19.58
CA LYS A 214 -34.94 18.69 -19.20
C LYS A 214 -34.59 19.28 -17.83
N ILE A 215 -34.22 18.43 -16.87
CA ILE A 215 -33.79 18.82 -15.53
C ILE A 215 -32.31 18.47 -15.38
N ASN A 216 -31.51 19.49 -15.06
CA ASN A 216 -30.07 19.37 -14.87
C ASN A 216 -29.77 19.03 -13.41
N LEU A 217 -29.37 17.78 -13.14
CA LEU A 217 -28.98 17.33 -11.79
C LEU A 217 -27.47 17.45 -11.61
N LYS A 218 -27.04 18.36 -10.73
CA LYS A 218 -25.64 18.50 -10.32
C LYS A 218 -25.32 17.51 -9.21
N TYR A 219 -24.38 16.58 -9.46
CA TYR A 219 -23.90 15.67 -8.42
C TYR A 219 -22.77 16.32 -7.61
N ASN A 220 -22.80 16.14 -6.30
CA ASN A 220 -21.74 16.58 -5.41
C ASN A 220 -20.64 15.52 -5.37
N SER A 221 -19.38 15.93 -5.55
CA SER A 221 -18.21 15.04 -5.51
C SER A 221 -17.64 14.82 -4.11
N LEU A 222 -18.00 15.68 -3.15
CA LEU A 222 -17.51 15.62 -1.78
C LEU A 222 -17.71 14.25 -1.09
N PRO A 223 -18.82 13.50 -1.27
CA PRO A 223 -19.02 12.20 -0.64
C PRO A 223 -18.03 11.10 -1.07
N ILE A 224 -17.23 11.36 -2.10
CA ILE A 224 -16.24 10.42 -2.65
C ILE A 224 -14.83 10.96 -2.39
N ALA A 225 -14.62 12.26 -2.63
CA ALA A 225 -13.32 12.89 -2.40
C ALA A 225 -12.89 12.90 -0.93
N ILE A 226 -13.80 13.22 0.01
CA ILE A 226 -13.47 13.30 1.44
C ILE A 226 -13.08 11.93 2.01
N PRO A 227 -13.88 10.85 1.84
CA PRO A 227 -13.50 9.53 2.35
C PRO A 227 -12.21 9.01 1.73
N LEU A 228 -11.92 9.35 0.49
CA LEU A 228 -10.68 8.95 -0.17
C LEU A 228 -9.45 9.59 0.50
N ILE A 229 -9.52 10.87 0.88
CA ILE A 229 -8.48 11.54 1.68
C ILE A 229 -8.34 10.85 3.03
N MET A 230 -9.46 10.58 3.70
CA MET A 230 -9.49 9.95 5.01
C MET A 230 -8.84 8.56 4.99
N ILE A 231 -9.18 7.71 4.01
CA ILE A 231 -8.60 6.37 3.88
C ILE A 231 -7.10 6.46 3.57
N THR A 232 -6.69 7.35 2.66
CA THR A 232 -5.27 7.51 2.28
C THR A 232 -4.42 8.01 3.45
N THR A 233 -4.90 9.00 4.20
CA THR A 233 -4.18 9.57 5.35
C THR A 233 -4.05 8.56 6.49
N ALA A 234 -5.12 7.82 6.80
CA ALA A 234 -5.08 6.77 7.81
C ALA A 234 -4.11 5.64 7.45
N PHE A 235 -4.07 5.23 6.17
CA PHE A 235 -3.09 4.27 5.66
C PHE A 235 -1.65 4.78 5.83
N LEU A 236 -1.36 6.01 5.40
CA LEU A 236 -0.01 6.59 5.49
C LEU A 236 0.47 6.71 6.94
N MET A 237 -0.41 7.08 7.87
CA MET A 237 -0.07 7.12 9.30
C MET A 237 0.20 5.71 9.86
N CYS A 238 -0.63 4.73 9.52
CA CYS A 238 -0.42 3.33 9.93
C CYS A 238 0.90 2.78 9.38
N TYR A 239 1.16 2.98 8.08
CA TYR A 239 2.42 2.57 7.47
C TYR A 239 3.61 3.28 8.12
N GLY A 240 3.57 4.60 8.32
CA GLY A 240 4.66 5.32 8.98
C GLY A 240 5.00 4.79 10.37
N LYS A 241 3.98 4.41 11.16
CA LYS A 241 4.17 3.82 12.49
C LYS A 241 4.77 2.41 12.45
N HIS A 242 4.37 1.58 11.47
CA HIS A 242 4.74 0.15 11.41
C HIS A 242 5.68 -0.21 10.25
N HIS A 243 6.31 0.78 9.61
CA HIS A 243 7.07 0.56 8.37
C HIS A 243 8.17 -0.49 8.54
N ASP A 244 8.94 -0.45 9.64
CA ASP A 244 10.01 -1.40 9.91
C ASP A 244 9.52 -2.86 9.92
N VAL A 245 8.39 -3.12 10.59
CA VAL A 245 7.83 -4.48 10.72
C VAL A 245 7.27 -4.97 9.39
N VAL A 246 6.56 -4.08 8.68
CA VAL A 246 5.96 -4.39 7.38
C VAL A 246 7.05 -4.68 6.35
N ASP A 247 8.05 -3.79 6.23
CA ASP A 247 9.14 -3.93 5.28
C ASP A 247 9.94 -5.22 5.54
N VAL A 248 10.26 -5.53 6.79
CA VAL A 248 10.94 -6.78 7.18
C VAL A 248 10.09 -8.00 6.83
N TYR A 249 8.79 -7.99 7.14
CA TYR A 249 7.89 -9.11 6.84
C TYR A 249 7.89 -9.43 5.34
N ILE A 250 7.78 -8.41 4.50
CA ILE A 250 7.75 -8.59 3.04
C ILE A 250 9.09 -9.08 2.52
N VAL A 251 10.20 -8.48 2.98
CA VAL A 251 11.54 -8.92 2.58
C VAL A 251 11.75 -10.38 2.97
N ARG A 252 11.38 -10.77 4.19
CA ARG A 252 11.47 -12.17 4.64
C ARG A 252 10.64 -13.11 3.77
N LYS A 253 9.36 -12.81 3.56
CA LYS A 253 8.49 -13.66 2.70
C LYS A 253 8.99 -13.75 1.27
N SER A 254 9.53 -12.67 0.75
CA SER A 254 10.09 -12.65 -0.60
C SER A 254 11.34 -13.52 -0.70
N ILE A 255 12.23 -13.47 0.30
CA ILE A 255 13.41 -14.35 0.37
C ILE A 255 12.95 -15.81 0.49
N GLU A 256 12.01 -16.13 1.39
CA GLU A 256 11.49 -17.49 1.58
C GLU A 256 10.95 -18.09 0.27
N LEU A 257 10.34 -17.29 -0.61
CA LEU A 257 9.83 -17.75 -1.91
C LEU A 257 10.92 -17.98 -2.97
N ASP A 258 12.03 -17.23 -2.92
CA ASP A 258 13.11 -17.26 -3.93
C ASP A 258 14.32 -18.13 -3.52
N SER A 259 14.28 -18.73 -2.33
CA SER A 259 15.42 -19.39 -1.70
C SER A 259 15.13 -20.84 -1.31
N ALA A 260 16.20 -21.57 -1.01
CA ALA A 260 16.14 -22.93 -0.47
C ALA A 260 16.56 -22.95 1.01
N GLU A 261 16.15 -24.00 1.74
CA GLU A 261 16.49 -24.22 3.16
C GLU A 261 17.91 -24.76 3.37
N GLY A 262 18.59 -25.15 2.30
CA GLY A 262 19.99 -25.55 2.31
C GLY A 262 20.71 -25.24 1.01
N PHE A 263 21.96 -25.67 0.94
CA PHE A 263 22.87 -25.40 -0.16
C PHE A 263 23.70 -26.64 -0.49
N TRP A 264 24.19 -26.74 -1.73
CA TRP A 264 24.98 -27.88 -2.19
C TRP A 264 26.46 -27.54 -2.17
N CYS A 265 27.27 -28.29 -1.42
CA CYS A 265 28.68 -27.99 -1.21
C CYS A 265 29.47 -29.24 -0.85
N GLY A 266 30.70 -29.39 -1.36
CA GLY A 266 31.56 -30.54 -1.02
C GLY A 266 30.93 -31.91 -1.32
N GLY A 267 30.14 -32.02 -2.40
CA GLY A 267 29.52 -33.29 -2.83
C GLY A 267 28.23 -33.68 -2.12
N GLY A 268 27.64 -32.81 -1.30
CA GLY A 268 26.35 -33.08 -0.65
C GLY A 268 25.56 -31.82 -0.31
N TYR A 269 24.29 -32.02 0.03
CA TYR A 269 23.43 -30.94 0.53
C TYR A 269 23.71 -30.68 2.00
N LYS A 270 23.80 -29.41 2.38
CA LYS A 270 24.12 -28.94 3.73
C LYS A 270 23.09 -27.90 4.14
N THR A 271 22.82 -27.85 5.44
CA THR A 271 22.04 -26.78 6.08
C THR A 271 22.91 -26.19 7.18
N LEU A 272 22.56 -25.00 7.65
CA LEU A 272 23.07 -24.54 8.93
C LEU A 272 22.41 -25.33 10.05
N GLY A 273 22.96 -25.26 11.27
CA GLY A 273 22.50 -26.06 12.40
C GLY A 273 20.98 -25.98 12.59
N ALA A 274 20.37 -27.05 13.12
CA ALA A 274 18.92 -27.25 13.15
C ALA A 274 18.08 -26.14 13.81
N ASN A 275 18.70 -25.21 14.54
CA ASN A 275 18.04 -24.09 15.23
C ASN A 275 18.21 -22.73 14.53
N VAL A 276 18.75 -22.69 13.31
CA VAL A 276 18.96 -21.45 12.55
C VAL A 276 17.96 -21.39 11.41
N ASP A 277 17.04 -20.43 11.46
CA ASP A 277 16.16 -20.12 10.33
C ASP A 277 16.98 -19.38 9.26
N ALA A 278 17.52 -20.16 8.33
CA ALA A 278 18.39 -19.69 7.27
C ALA A 278 17.84 -20.04 5.88
N ARG A 279 18.08 -19.15 4.93
CA ARG A 279 17.66 -19.27 3.54
C ARG A 279 18.84 -19.00 2.61
N PHE A 280 18.96 -19.81 1.57
CA PHE A 280 20.09 -19.77 0.64
C PHE A 280 19.63 -19.50 -0.78
N ILE A 281 20.27 -18.53 -1.43
CA ILE A 281 20.08 -18.20 -2.84
C ILE A 281 21.38 -18.51 -3.56
N LYS A 282 21.34 -19.41 -4.54
CA LYS A 282 22.51 -19.73 -5.37
C LYS A 282 22.86 -18.54 -6.26
N LEU A 283 24.11 -18.08 -6.19
CA LEU A 283 24.67 -17.01 -7.02
C LEU A 283 25.47 -17.59 -8.18
N SER A 284 26.37 -18.52 -7.87
CA SER A 284 27.24 -19.21 -8.83
C SER A 284 27.30 -20.70 -8.48
N GLU A 285 28.06 -21.50 -9.21
CA GLU A 285 28.26 -22.92 -8.87
C GLU A 285 28.85 -23.14 -7.48
N LYS A 286 29.67 -22.18 -7.00
CA LYS A 286 30.37 -22.29 -5.72
C LYS A 286 29.95 -21.21 -4.72
N ASP A 287 29.14 -20.24 -5.11
CA ASP A 287 28.76 -19.13 -4.24
C ASP A 287 27.26 -19.09 -4.01
N TYR A 288 26.91 -18.87 -2.75
CA TYR A 288 25.56 -18.72 -2.25
C TYR A 288 25.46 -17.42 -1.47
N ARG A 289 24.28 -16.80 -1.53
CA ARG A 289 23.86 -15.77 -0.60
C ARG A 289 23.04 -16.44 0.49
N GLU A 290 23.37 -16.15 1.72
CA GLU A 290 22.69 -16.66 2.89
C GLU A 290 21.98 -15.52 3.61
N PHE A 291 20.79 -15.82 4.12
CA PHE A 291 19.99 -14.95 4.95
C PHE A 291 19.64 -15.69 6.23
N ILE A 292 20.04 -15.16 7.39
CA ILE A 292 19.65 -15.66 8.71
C ILE A 292 18.62 -14.71 9.30
N PHE A 293 17.48 -15.27 9.70
CA PHE A 293 16.40 -14.55 10.36
C PHE A 293 16.47 -14.70 11.89
N LYS A 294 16.53 -13.56 12.59
CA LYS A 294 16.45 -13.49 14.06
C LYS A 294 15.40 -12.47 14.46
N GLY A 295 14.15 -12.91 14.61
CA GLY A 295 13.02 -12.02 14.82
C GLY A 295 12.85 -11.06 13.64
N ASN A 296 12.93 -9.75 13.89
CA ASN A 296 12.86 -8.72 12.84
C ASN A 296 14.22 -8.38 12.20
N ASN A 297 15.31 -8.98 12.69
CA ASN A 297 16.63 -8.75 12.12
C ASN A 297 16.93 -9.77 11.03
N ILE A 298 17.24 -9.28 9.83
CA ILE A 298 17.71 -10.08 8.71
C ILE A 298 19.21 -9.82 8.56
N SER A 299 20.01 -10.86 8.73
CA SER A 299 21.46 -10.80 8.53
C SER A 299 21.83 -11.54 7.26
N SER A 300 22.73 -10.98 6.46
CA SER A 300 23.09 -11.54 5.16
C SER A 300 24.58 -11.86 5.08
N TYR A 301 24.89 -13.02 4.52
CA TYR A 301 26.25 -13.54 4.40
C TYR A 301 26.50 -14.02 2.96
N ARG A 302 27.74 -13.91 2.50
CA ARG A 302 28.22 -14.61 1.32
C ARG A 302 28.84 -15.92 1.77
N LEU A 303 28.33 -17.02 1.23
CA LEU A 303 28.82 -18.37 1.48
C LEU A 303 29.54 -18.86 0.23
N SER A 304 30.83 -19.19 0.36
CA SER A 304 31.64 -19.73 -0.74
C SER A 304 32.06 -21.16 -0.43
N CYS A 305 31.86 -22.05 -1.39
CA CYS A 305 32.17 -23.46 -1.29
C CYS A 305 33.66 -23.75 -1.44
N LEU A 306 34.18 -24.56 -0.51
CA LEU A 306 35.55 -25.05 -0.48
C LEU A 306 35.57 -26.54 -0.87
N SER A 307 36.66 -26.98 -1.49
CA SER A 307 36.88 -28.39 -1.84
C SER A 307 37.24 -29.28 -0.65
N THR A 308 37.64 -28.68 0.47
CA THR A 308 38.14 -29.37 1.67
C THR A 308 37.42 -28.85 2.92
N TYR A 309 37.38 -29.67 3.98
CA TYR A 309 36.76 -29.32 5.26
C TYR A 309 37.30 -27.97 5.78
N PRO A 310 36.44 -27.00 6.21
CA PRO A 310 35.02 -27.12 6.59
C PRO A 310 34.00 -27.09 5.43
N TYR A 311 34.46 -27.20 4.19
CA TYR A 311 33.68 -27.23 2.94
C TYR A 311 33.01 -25.92 2.55
N TYR A 312 32.94 -24.92 3.42
CA TYR A 312 32.44 -23.60 3.08
C TYR A 312 33.03 -22.52 3.99
N GLU A 313 33.10 -21.30 3.48
CA GLU A 313 33.47 -20.09 4.22
C GLU A 313 32.29 -19.11 4.18
N MET A 314 31.96 -18.47 5.31
CA MET A 314 30.93 -17.45 5.39
C MET A 314 31.55 -16.08 5.68
N LYS A 315 31.18 -15.07 4.89
CA LYS A 315 31.57 -13.68 5.08
C LYS A 315 30.35 -12.82 5.27
N PHE A 316 30.29 -12.04 6.34
CA PHE A 316 29.20 -11.10 6.56
C PHE A 316 29.18 -10.05 5.44
N VAL A 317 28.00 -9.75 4.91
CA VAL A 317 27.86 -8.69 3.93
C VAL A 317 27.20 -7.50 4.60
N LEU A 318 27.93 -6.38 4.61
CA LEU A 318 27.41 -5.12 5.10
C LEU A 318 26.32 -4.59 4.16
N ILE A 319 25.16 -4.33 4.73
CA ILE A 319 23.95 -3.95 3.98
C ILE A 319 23.77 -2.42 3.97
N LYS A 320 24.31 -1.70 4.97
CA LYS A 320 24.18 -0.24 5.07
C LYS A 320 25.39 0.46 4.47
N ALA A 321 25.14 1.51 3.68
CA ALA A 321 26.18 2.37 3.11
C ALA A 321 27.11 2.98 4.17
N SER A 322 26.59 3.27 5.37
CA SER A 322 27.38 3.71 6.53
C SER A 322 28.42 2.67 6.95
N ASP A 323 28.01 1.41 6.97
CA ASP A 323 28.82 0.31 7.47
C ASP A 323 29.88 -0.04 6.44
N ILE A 324 29.51 -0.03 5.15
CA ILE A 324 30.44 -0.22 4.03
C ILE A 324 31.53 0.86 4.06
N ARG A 325 31.15 2.13 4.28
CA ARG A 325 32.11 3.24 4.37
C ARG A 325 33.03 3.12 5.59
N MET A 326 32.53 2.61 6.71
CA MET A 326 33.35 2.35 7.90
C MET A 326 34.31 1.18 7.67
N GLN A 327 33.87 0.10 7.02
CA GLN A 327 34.76 -1.02 6.69
C GLN A 327 35.81 -0.64 5.64
N MET A 328 35.46 0.14 4.62
CA MET A 328 36.45 0.66 3.67
C MET A 328 37.56 1.47 4.36
N LYS A 329 37.19 2.33 5.33
CA LYS A 329 38.18 3.07 6.13
C LYS A 329 39.01 2.14 7.02
N ALA A 330 38.41 1.12 7.61
CA ALA A 330 39.14 0.14 8.42
C ALA A 330 40.12 -0.69 7.58
N ASP A 331 39.73 -1.06 6.36
CA ASP A 331 40.57 -1.80 5.41
C ASP A 331 41.72 -0.95 4.87
N GLU A 332 41.48 0.33 4.62
CA GLU A 332 42.51 1.32 4.28
C GLU A 332 43.55 1.43 5.41
N ILE A 333 43.10 1.61 6.65
CA ILE A 333 43.96 1.65 7.84
C ILE A 333 44.76 0.35 8.02
N ASN A 334 44.13 -0.81 7.81
CA ASN A 334 44.80 -2.11 7.91
C ASN A 334 45.85 -2.31 6.80
N ASN A 335 45.60 -1.82 5.60
CA ASN A 335 46.57 -1.84 4.52
C ASN A 335 47.76 -0.91 4.82
N ASP A 336 47.49 0.29 5.31
CA ASP A 336 48.54 1.22 5.73
C ASP A 336 49.42 0.63 6.84
N LEU A 337 48.80 -0.02 7.84
CA LEU A 337 49.52 -0.74 8.89
C LEU A 337 50.37 -1.89 8.34
N LYS A 338 49.87 -2.65 7.36
CA LYS A 338 50.64 -3.71 6.69
C LYS A 338 51.81 -3.18 5.89
N ILE A 339 51.66 -2.02 5.26
CA ILE A 339 52.73 -1.35 4.51
C ILE A 339 53.81 -0.85 5.50
N VAL A 340 53.41 -0.19 6.59
CA VAL A 340 54.33 0.32 7.62
C VAL A 340 55.08 -0.81 8.32
N THR A 341 54.41 -1.93 8.61
CA THR A 341 55.06 -3.09 9.24
C THR A 341 56.00 -3.83 8.29
N LYS A 342 55.72 -3.86 6.98
CA LYS A 342 56.64 -4.38 5.96
C LYS A 342 57.85 -3.48 5.69
N MET A 343 57.76 -2.18 5.97
CA MET A 343 58.89 -1.25 5.83
C MET A 343 59.85 -1.27 7.03
N LYS A 344 59.51 -1.97 8.12
CA LYS A 344 60.32 -2.08 9.34
C LYS A 344 61.03 -3.43 9.54
N GLY A 345 60.95 -4.33 8.57
CA GLY A 345 61.79 -5.53 8.46
C GLY A 345 62.73 -5.38 7.28
#